data_AF-A0A4R1MBL7-F1
#
_entry.id   AF-A0A4R1MBL7-F1
#
_cell.length_a   1.000
_cell.length_b   1.000
_cell.length_c   1.000
_cell.angle_alpha   90.00
_cell.angle_beta   90.00
_cell.angle_gamma   90.00
#
_symmetry.space_group_name_H-M   'P 1'
#
loop_
_entity.id
_entity.type
_entity.pdbx_description
1 polymer ?
#
loop_
_entity_poly.entity_id
_entity_poly.type
_entity_poly.pdbx_seq_one_letter_code
_entity_poly.pdbx_strand_id
1 'polypeptide(L)'
;MLLVAIAAASYALTNEWRVDHIVECCRRWLKKNGLKMDWLDRVRIGQLALKIASKDLLEAGVAVRLSSVNALFTSEMELNESSTMVQRMMALCHNAL
;
A
#
# COMPACT_ATOMS: atom_id res chain seq x y z
N MET A 1 -0.33 -5.47 3.21
CA MET A 1 -0.38 -5.40 1.73
C MET A 1 -1.11 -4.17 1.19
N LEU A 2 -2.38 -3.94 1.55
CA LEU A 2 -3.14 -2.76 1.06
C LEU A 2 -2.42 -1.42 1.31
N LEU A 3 -1.85 -1.23 2.50
CA LEU A 3 -1.12 0.01 2.83
C LEU A 3 0.09 0.26 1.93
N VAL A 4 0.75 -0.80 1.44
CA VAL A 4 1.90 -0.68 0.52
C VAL A 4 1.42 -0.17 -0.84
N ALA A 5 0.32 -0.72 -1.36
CA ALA A 5 -0.28 -0.24 -2.61
C ALA A 5 -0.77 1.20 -2.50
N ILE A 6 -1.39 1.57 -1.37
CA ILE A 6 -1.81 2.95 -1.11
C ILE A 6 -0.61 3.89 -1.04
N ALA A 7 0.47 3.51 -0.36
CA ALA A 7 1.69 4.31 -0.29
C ALA A 7 2.31 4.51 -1.69
N ALA A 8 2.45 3.44 -2.46
CA ALA A 8 3.02 3.50 -3.81
C ALA A 8 2.12 4.28 -4.79
N ALA A 9 0.80 4.11 -4.72
CA ALA A 9 -0.16 4.87 -5.52
C ALA A 9 -0.17 6.36 -5.15
N SER A 10 -0.17 6.68 -3.86
CA SER A 10 -0.11 8.07 -3.38
C SER A 10 1.17 8.75 -3.87
N TYR A 11 2.31 8.06 -3.80
CA TYR A 11 3.56 8.58 -4.34
C TYR A 11 3.50 8.76 -5.86
N ALA A 12 2.98 7.79 -6.62
CA ALA A 12 2.82 7.92 -8.07
C ALA A 12 1.91 9.08 -8.50
N LEU A 13 0.92 9.44 -7.66
CA LEU A 13 -0.03 10.54 -7.91
C LEU A 13 0.50 11.91 -7.51
N THR A 14 1.25 11.99 -6.40
CA THR A 14 1.63 13.27 -5.76
C THR A 14 3.12 13.57 -5.81
N ASN A 15 3.93 12.57 -6.18
CA ASN A 15 5.39 12.59 -6.06
C ASN A 15 5.91 12.80 -4.62
N GLU A 16 5.06 12.51 -3.61
CA GLU A 16 5.37 12.71 -2.19
C GLU A 16 5.02 11.47 -1.34
N TRP A 17 5.85 11.18 -0.35
CA TRP A 17 5.63 10.11 0.63
C TRP A 17 4.74 10.62 1.78
N ARG A 18 3.42 10.56 1.55
CA ARG A 18 2.38 11.12 2.44
C ARG A 18 1.99 10.17 3.56
N VAL A 19 2.60 10.33 4.74
CA VAL A 19 2.30 9.52 5.93
C VAL A 19 0.86 9.71 6.41
N ASP A 20 0.33 10.92 6.30
CA ASP A 20 -1.05 11.29 6.64
C ASP A 20 -2.08 10.44 5.88
N HIS A 21 -1.84 10.21 4.59
CA HIS A 21 -2.72 9.38 3.75
C HIS A 21 -2.70 7.92 4.20
N ILE A 22 -1.54 7.37 4.54
CA ILE A 22 -1.41 5.98 4.99
C ILE A 22 -2.18 5.77 6.30
N VAL A 23 -2.08 6.71 7.24
CA VAL A 23 -2.79 6.64 8.52
C VAL A 23 -4.31 6.67 8.32
N GLU A 24 -4.83 7.60 7.52
CA GLU A 24 -6.27 7.71 7.28
C GLU A 24 -6.81 6.50 6.51
N CYS A 25 -6.08 6.02 5.50
CA CYS A 25 -6.45 4.81 4.76
C CYS A 25 -6.44 3.55 5.64
N CYS A 26 -5.46 3.40 6.52
CA CYS A 26 -5.42 2.32 7.51
C CYS A 26 -6.66 2.37 8.41
N ARG A 27 -7.01 3.55 8.92
CA ARG A 27 -8.19 3.75 9.77
C ARG A 27 -9.49 3.39 9.04
N ARG A 28 -9.65 3.84 7.80
CA ARG A 28 -10.82 3.52 6.97
C ARG A 28 -10.93 2.03 6.68
N TRP A 29 -9.81 1.39 6.34
CA TRP A 29 -9.80 -0.04 6.06
C TRP A 29 -10.13 -0.87 7.30
N LEU A 30 -9.55 -0.55 8.46
CA LEU A 30 -9.89 -1.21 9.72
C LEU A 30 -11.38 -1.07 10.04
N LYS A 31 -11.94 0.14 9.87
CA LYS A 31 -13.38 0.40 10.05
C LYS A 31 -14.23 -0.41 9.08
N LYS A 32 -13.87 -0.46 7.78
CA LYS A 32 -14.58 -1.25 6.75
C LYS A 32 -14.65 -2.73 7.11
N ASN A 33 -13.57 -3.28 7.67
CA ASN A 33 -13.46 -4.69 8.02
C ASN A 33 -13.93 -5.02 9.44
N GLY A 34 -14.45 -4.04 10.20
CA GLY A 34 -14.85 -4.25 11.60
C GLY A 34 -13.68 -4.60 12.54
N LEU A 35 -12.45 -4.31 12.12
CA LEU A 35 -11.24 -4.67 12.85
C LEU A 35 -10.81 -3.56 13.80
N LYS A 36 -10.24 -3.97 14.94
CA LYS A 36 -9.54 -3.09 15.87
C LYS A 36 -8.06 -3.47 15.90
N MET A 37 -7.21 -2.46 15.95
CA MET A 37 -5.75 -2.61 16.03
C MET A 37 -5.24 -1.57 17.03
N ASP A 38 -4.23 -1.89 17.83
CA ASP A 38 -3.63 -0.91 18.73
C ASP A 38 -3.02 0.27 17.95
N TRP A 39 -2.97 1.46 18.56
CA TRP A 39 -2.45 2.64 17.88
C TRP A 39 -0.98 2.48 17.49
N LEU A 40 -0.17 1.81 18.32
CA LEU A 40 1.25 1.60 18.05
C LEU A 40 1.45 0.61 16.91
N ASP A 41 0.62 -0.44 16.84
CA ASP A 41 0.63 -1.40 15.74
C ASP A 41 0.24 -0.75 14.42
N ARG A 42 -0.72 0.19 14.43
CA ARG A 42 -1.08 0.99 13.25
C ARG A 42 0.08 1.86 12.76
N VAL A 43 0.85 2.45 13.67
CA VAL A 43 2.04 3.23 13.31
C VAL A 43 3.12 2.32 12.72
N ARG A 44 3.41 1.19 13.37
CA ARG A 44 4.43 0.22 12.91
C ARG A 44 4.09 -0.34 11.53
N ILE A 45 2.84 -0.74 11.31
CA ILE A 45 2.43 -1.31 10.01
C ILE A 45 2.42 -0.24 8.91
N GLY A 46 2.10 1.01 9.23
CA GLY A 46 2.21 2.13 8.30
C GLY A 46 3.66 2.46 7.91
N GLN A 47 4.57 2.47 8.89
CA GLN A 47 6.01 2.66 8.66
C GLN A 47 6.59 1.52 7.82
N LEU A 48 6.25 0.26 8.14
CA LEU A 48 6.66 -0.89 7.36
C LEU A 48 6.14 -0.79 5.92
N ALA A 49 4.87 -0.41 5.74
CA ALA A 49 4.29 -0.26 4.42
C ALA A 49 5.00 0.82 3.59
N LEU A 50 5.35 1.95 4.21
CA LEU A 50 6.09 3.02 3.57
C LEU A 50 7.51 2.59 3.20
N LYS A 51 8.21 1.85 4.07
CA LYS A 51 9.54 1.31 3.79
C LYS A 51 9.49 0.38 2.59
N ILE A 52 8.56 -0.58 2.57
CA ILE A 52 8.40 -1.52 1.45
C ILE A 52 8.11 -0.75 0.16
N ALA A 53 7.19 0.22 0.19
CA ALA A 53 6.81 0.99 -1.00
C ALA A 53 7.94 1.87 -1.54
N SER A 54 8.69 2.53 -0.66
CA SER A 54 9.73 3.50 -1.05
C SER A 54 11.09 2.90 -1.32
N LYS A 55 11.36 1.70 -0.81
CA LYS A 55 12.66 1.05 -0.95
C LYS A 55 12.52 -0.28 -1.69
N ASP A 56 11.85 -1.23 -1.07
CA ASP A 56 11.87 -2.63 -1.53
C ASP A 56 11.19 -2.81 -2.90
N LEU A 57 10.12 -2.06 -3.19
CA LEU A 57 9.50 -2.05 -4.52
C LEU A 57 10.44 -1.46 -5.58
N LEU A 58 11.12 -0.33 -5.28
CA LEU A 58 12.03 0.31 -6.22
C LEU A 58 13.26 -0.56 -6.49
N GLU A 59 13.85 -1.15 -5.44
CA GLU A 59 14.98 -2.07 -5.55
C GLU A 59 14.62 -3.33 -6.35
N ALA A 60 13.37 -3.80 -6.26
CA ALA A 60 12.85 -4.92 -7.05
C ALA A 60 12.41 -4.52 -8.48
N GLY A 61 12.60 -3.27 -8.90
CA GLY A 61 12.16 -2.78 -10.22
C GLY A 61 10.65 -2.65 -10.38
N VAL A 62 9.89 -2.68 -9.28
CA VAL A 62 8.44 -2.52 -9.24
C VAL A 62 8.12 -1.02 -9.10
N ALA A 63 8.11 -0.32 -10.22
CA ALA A 63 7.72 1.09 -10.27
C ALA A 63 6.22 1.23 -10.57
N VAL A 64 5.44 1.71 -9.59
CA VAL A 64 4.04 2.10 -9.81
C VAL A 64 4.03 3.40 -10.61
N ARG A 65 3.51 3.35 -11.84
CA ARG A 65 3.34 4.52 -12.70
C ARG A 65 1.95 5.11 -12.49
N LEU A 66 1.81 6.42 -12.73
CA LEU A 66 0.52 7.11 -12.70
C LEU A 66 -0.56 6.38 -13.51
N SER A 67 -0.22 5.93 -14.72
CA SER A 67 -1.12 5.19 -15.61
C SER A 67 -1.57 3.82 -15.08
N SER A 68 -0.81 3.24 -14.13
CA SER A 68 -1.10 1.93 -13.54
C SER A 68 -1.85 2.00 -12.20
N VAL A 69 -2.04 3.19 -11.63
CA VAL A 69 -2.65 3.35 -10.30
C VAL A 69 -4.06 2.76 -10.26
N ASN A 70 -4.89 3.00 -11.28
CA ASN A 70 -6.24 2.46 -11.36
C ASN A 70 -6.26 0.92 -11.46
N ALA A 71 -5.20 0.30 -11.99
CA ALA A 71 -5.11 -1.15 -12.09
C ALA A 71 -4.76 -1.82 -10.75
N LEU A 72 -4.34 -1.05 -9.74
CA LEU A 72 -4.03 -1.57 -8.40
C LEU A 72 -5.29 -1.83 -7.58
N PHE A 73 -6.39 -1.14 -7.89
CA PHE A 73 -7.59 -1.16 -7.07
C PHE A 73 -8.82 -1.58 -7.87
N THR A 74 -9.76 -2.27 -7.22
CA THR A 74 -11.09 -2.54 -7.77
C THR A 74 -11.97 -1.29 -7.68
N SER A 75 -13.16 -1.33 -8.28
CA SER A 75 -14.18 -0.28 -8.13
C SER A 75 -14.57 -0.03 -6.67
N GLU A 76 -14.44 -1.03 -5.81
CA GLU A 76 -14.76 -0.99 -4.38
C GLU A 76 -13.57 -0.53 -3.52
N MET A 77 -12.52 -0.01 -4.17
CA MET A 77 -11.24 0.40 -3.57
C MET A 77 -10.55 -0.73 -2.78
N GLU A 78 -10.71 -1.97 -3.24
CA GLU A 78 -9.97 -3.12 -2.73
C GLU A 78 -8.76 -3.39 -3.60
N LEU A 79 -7.82 -4.22 -3.14
CA LEU A 79 -6.69 -4.61 -3.99
C LEU A 79 -7.21 -5.45 -5.16
N ASN A 80 -6.82 -5.07 -6.38
CA ASN A 80 -7.08 -5.88 -7.55
C ASN A 80 -6.08 -7.05 -7.62
N GLU A 81 -6.42 -8.19 -7.02
CA GLU A 81 -5.54 -9.38 -6.99
C GLU A 81 -5.28 -10.01 -8.37
N SER A 82 -6.09 -9.67 -9.38
CA SER A 82 -5.84 -10.06 -10.78
C SER A 82 -4.72 -9.23 -11.45
N SER A 83 -4.33 -8.11 -10.84
CA SER A 83 -3.25 -7.26 -11.35
C SER A 83 -1.89 -7.90 -11.11
N THR A 84 -1.11 -8.10 -12.18
CA THR A 84 0.26 -8.61 -12.09
C THR A 84 1.16 -7.72 -11.24
N MET A 85 0.88 -6.41 -11.20
CA MET A 85 1.56 -5.45 -10.33
C MET A 85 1.24 -5.75 -8.87
N VAL A 86 -0.04 -5.93 -8.52
CA VAL A 86 -0.46 -6.28 -7.16
C VAL A 86 0.17 -7.60 -6.75
N GLN A 87 0.14 -8.63 -7.59
CA GLN A 87 0.76 -9.94 -7.33
C GLN A 87 2.26 -9.83 -7.02
N ARG A 88 3.01 -9.03 -7.78
CA ARG A 88 4.43 -8.77 -7.50
C ARG A 88 4.62 -8.07 -6.16
N MET A 89 3.79 -7.08 -5.85
CA MET A 89 3.81 -6.41 -4.55
C MET A 89 3.48 -7.39 -3.42
N MET A 90 2.59 -8.37 -3.64
CA MET A 90 2.27 -9.40 -2.64
C MET A 90 3.47 -10.29 -2.32
N ALA A 91 4.19 -10.73 -3.34
CA ALA A 91 5.38 -11.56 -3.18
C ALA A 91 6.45 -10.83 -2.37
N LEU A 92 6.68 -9.54 -2.66
CA LEU A 92 7.63 -8.71 -1.90
C LEU A 92 7.17 -8.48 -0.46
N CYS A 93 5.88 -8.23 -0.23
CA CYS A 93 5.34 -8.08 1.11
C CYS A 93 5.48 -9.37 1.95
N HIS A 94 5.32 -10.54 1.35
CA HIS A 94 5.50 -11.82 2.05
C HIS A 94 6.95 -12.04 2.48
N ASN A 95 7.91 -11.60 1.68
CA ASN A 95 9.34 -11.77 1.99
C ASN A 95 9.89 -10.73 2.98
N ALA A 96 9.13 -9.65 3.24
CA ALA A 96 9.51 -8.56 4.13
C ALA A 96 9.00 -8.73 5.58
N LEU A 97 8.21 -9.78 5.83
CA LEU A 97 7.69 -10.19 7.15
C LEU A 97 8.55 -11.32 7.72
#